data_AF-A0AAW9J2A5-F1
#
_entry.id   AF-A0AAW9J2A5-F1
#
_cell.length_a   1.000
_cell.length_b   1.000
_cell.length_c   1.000
_cell.angle_alpha   90.00
_cell.angle_beta   90.00
_cell.angle_gamma   90.00
#
_symmetry.space_group_name_H-M   'P 1'
#
loop_
_entity.id
_entity.type
_entity.pdbx_description
1 polymer ?
#
loop_
_entity_poly.entity_id
_entity_poly.type
_entity_poly.pdbx_seq_one_letter_code
_entity_poly.pdbx_strand_id
1 'polypeptide(L)'
;IKIGNKIIDKFVQKQIKSKLSFSMNSQKAITVGAILKSSLKYAVYFSSGAIIIGSTFKVSAAVLSAVGFVVCIGAQSLVKDIINGFFILFEDQYGVGDHVTIGKHSGIVENIGIRSTVLRDFSGDTHI
;
A
#
# COMPACT_ATOMS: atom_id res chain seq x y z
N ILE A 1 19.43 -5.23 7.71
CA ILE A 1 18.67 -4.09 8.29
C ILE A 1 19.27 -2.73 7.95
N LYS A 2 20.59 -2.49 8.15
CA LYS A 2 21.24 -1.18 7.89
C LYS A 2 21.01 -0.63 6.46
N ILE A 3 21.08 -1.48 5.43
CA ILE A 3 20.81 -1.09 4.04
C ILE A 3 19.36 -0.59 3.87
N GLY A 4 18.38 -1.35 4.37
CA GLY A 4 16.96 -0.98 4.26
C GLY A 4 16.62 0.30 5.01
N ASN A 5 17.12 0.48 6.23
CA ASN A 5 16.93 1.74 6.96
C ASN A 5 17.50 2.94 6.20
N LYS A 6 18.68 2.78 5.57
CA LYS A 6 19.32 3.84 4.76
C LYS A 6 18.50 4.17 3.50
N ILE A 7 17.88 3.18 2.87
CA ILE A 7 16.98 3.40 1.73
C ILE A 7 15.73 4.17 2.18
N ILE A 8 15.12 3.76 3.31
CA ILE A 8 13.94 4.44 3.86
C ILE A 8 14.28 5.88 4.24
N ASP A 9 15.41 6.11 4.92
CA ASP A 9 15.87 7.46 5.25
C ASP A 9 16.11 8.32 4.01
N LYS A 10 16.73 7.76 2.97
CA LYS A 10 16.94 8.46 1.70
C LYS A 10 15.61 8.80 1.02
N PHE A 11 14.61 7.92 1.08
CA PHE A 11 13.29 8.14 0.50
C PHE A 11 12.51 9.22 1.26
N VAL A 12 12.45 9.11 2.60
CA VAL A 12 11.77 10.07 3.48
C VAL A 12 12.40 11.46 3.36
N GLN A 13 13.73 11.56 3.40
CA GLN A 13 14.44 12.82 3.23
C GLN A 13 14.28 13.40 1.83
N LYS A 14 14.30 12.56 0.79
CA LYS A 14 14.01 12.99 -0.59
C LYS A 14 12.59 13.53 -0.70
N GLN A 15 11.61 12.92 -0.03
CA GLN A 15 10.22 13.37 -0.05
C GLN A 15 9.98 14.67 0.74
N ILE A 16 10.69 14.87 1.86
CA ILE A 16 10.63 16.12 2.64
C ILE A 16 11.32 17.28 1.89
N LYS A 17 12.45 17.01 1.23
CA LYS A 17 13.24 18.04 0.50
C LYS A 17 12.71 18.34 -0.90
N SER A 18 12.05 17.36 -1.51
CA SER A 18 11.38 17.49 -2.79
C SER A 18 10.07 18.26 -2.61
N LYS A 19 10.06 19.52 -3.00
CA LYS A 19 8.84 20.33 -3.17
C LYS A 19 7.91 19.79 -4.29
N LEU A 20 8.08 18.56 -4.78
CA LEU A 20 7.15 17.94 -5.74
C LEU A 20 5.82 17.65 -5.04
N SER A 21 4.84 18.52 -5.30
CA SER A 21 3.41 18.34 -5.64
C SER A 21 2.55 17.22 -5.01
N PHE A 22 3.07 16.31 -4.20
CA PHE A 22 2.31 15.47 -3.29
C PHE A 22 2.49 16.10 -1.91
N SER A 23 1.56 16.95 -1.47
CA SER A 23 1.64 17.75 -0.25
C SER A 23 1.53 16.90 1.03
N MET A 24 2.39 15.89 1.18
CA MET A 24 2.50 15.15 2.42
C MET A 24 3.21 16.05 3.43
N ASN A 25 2.45 16.53 4.41
CA ASN A 25 2.98 17.27 5.56
C ASN A 25 4.24 16.55 6.07
N SER A 26 5.34 17.30 6.28
CA SER A 26 6.64 16.76 6.70
C SER A 26 6.53 15.82 7.90
N GLN A 27 5.58 16.07 8.80
CA GLN A 27 5.28 15.19 9.94
C GLN A 27 4.75 13.81 9.51
N LYS A 28 3.85 13.75 8.52
CA LYS A 28 3.33 12.48 7.97
C LYS A 28 4.44 11.68 7.27
N ALA A 29 5.36 12.35 6.58
CA ALA A 29 6.50 11.66 5.96
C ALA A 29 7.43 11.02 6.99
N ILE A 30 7.70 11.70 8.10
CA ILE A 30 8.51 11.17 9.19
C ILE A 30 7.84 9.98 9.87
N THR A 31 6.53 10.05 10.15
CA THR A 31 5.80 8.94 10.80
C THR A 31 5.71 7.73 9.89
N VAL A 32 5.43 7.91 8.59
CA VAL A 32 5.46 6.83 7.60
C VAL A 32 6.85 6.19 7.53
N GLY A 33 7.90 7.00 7.53
CA GLY A 33 9.29 6.52 7.59
C GLY A 33 9.58 5.69 8.84
N ALA A 34 9.11 6.12 10.00
CA ALA A 34 9.27 5.38 11.25
C ALA A 34 8.52 4.04 11.23
N ILE A 35 7.27 4.02 10.75
CA ILE A 35 6.47 2.81 10.61
C ILE A 35 7.16 1.83 9.66
N LEU A 36 7.62 2.28 8.49
CA LEU A 36 8.35 1.45 7.52
C LEU A 36 9.59 0.80 8.12
N LYS A 37 10.39 1.54 8.91
CA LYS A 37 11.56 0.97 9.59
C LYS A 37 11.18 -0.07 10.62
N SER A 38 10.13 0.18 11.40
CA SER A 38 9.62 -0.78 12.39
C SER A 38 9.10 -2.04 11.71
N SER A 39 8.24 -1.90 10.69
CA SER A 39 7.73 -3.02 9.90
C SER A 39 8.86 -3.83 9.27
N LEU A 40 9.88 -3.19 8.69
CA LEU A 40 11.04 -3.88 8.14
C LEU A 40 11.83 -4.64 9.22
N LYS A 41 12.04 -4.02 10.38
CA LYS A 41 12.75 -4.64 11.51
C LYS A 41 12.01 -5.89 12.00
N TYR A 42 10.69 -5.80 12.20
CA TYR A 42 9.87 -6.93 12.62
C TYR A 42 9.81 -8.03 11.56
N ALA A 43 9.66 -7.68 10.28
CA ALA A 43 9.65 -8.65 9.18
C ALA A 43 10.95 -9.45 9.10
N VAL A 44 12.11 -8.77 9.26
CA VAL A 44 13.42 -9.44 9.27
C VAL A 44 13.56 -10.35 10.49
N TYR A 45 13.18 -9.90 11.69
CA TYR A 45 13.26 -10.75 12.87
C TYR A 45 12.32 -11.96 12.80
N PHE A 46 11.09 -11.77 12.31
CA PHE A 46 10.15 -12.86 12.09
C PHE A 46 10.71 -13.89 11.10
N SER A 47 11.24 -13.43 9.96
CA SER A 47 11.83 -14.30 8.94
C SER A 47 13.03 -15.08 9.47
N SER A 48 13.95 -14.40 10.18
CA SER A 48 15.11 -15.05 10.81
C SER A 48 14.69 -16.07 11.85
N GLY A 49 13.71 -15.76 12.70
CA GLY A 49 13.16 -16.68 13.69
C GLY A 49 12.53 -17.91 13.05
N ALA A 50 11.72 -17.72 12.00
CA ALA A 50 11.09 -18.80 11.26
C ALA A 50 12.12 -19.75 10.63
N ILE A 51 13.22 -19.22 10.07
CA ILE A 51 14.30 -20.02 9.51
C ILE A 51 14.99 -20.86 10.59
N ILE A 52 15.33 -20.26 11.74
CA ILE A 52 16.00 -20.95 12.85
C ILE A 52 15.13 -22.08 13.41
N ILE A 53 13.83 -21.81 13.61
CA ILE A 53 12.86 -22.80 14.10
C ILE A 53 12.71 -23.93 13.07
N GLY A 54 12.56 -23.58 11.79
CA GLY A 54 12.46 -24.54 10.70
C GLY A 54 13.66 -25.48 10.62
N SER A 55 14.88 -24.95 10.70
CA SER A 55 16.11 -25.75 10.63
C SER A 55 16.32 -26.63 11.88
N THR A 56 15.93 -26.15 13.06
CA THR A 56 16.18 -26.85 14.33
C THR A 56 15.22 -28.01 14.55
N PHE A 57 13.93 -27.79 14.25
CA PHE A 57 12.87 -28.75 14.53
C PHE A 57 12.42 -29.54 13.28
N LYS A 58 13.10 -29.34 12.14
CA LYS A 58 12.72 -29.91 10.83
C LYS A 58 11.24 -29.68 10.49
N VAL A 59 10.71 -28.53 10.90
CA VAL A 59 9.32 -28.15 10.65
C VAL A 59 9.15 -27.91 9.16
N SER A 60 8.10 -28.48 8.57
CA SER A 60 7.84 -28.30 7.14
C SER A 60 7.52 -26.84 6.84
N ALA A 61 7.91 -26.40 5.63
CA ALA A 61 7.60 -25.05 5.16
C ALA A 61 6.09 -24.76 5.23
N ALA A 62 5.25 -25.77 4.97
CA ALA A 62 3.79 -25.66 5.05
C ALA A 62 3.30 -25.19 6.43
N VAL A 63 3.84 -25.74 7.51
CA VAL A 63 3.45 -25.37 8.89
C VAL A 63 3.91 -23.95 9.22
N LEU A 64 5.13 -23.56 8.83
CA LEU A 64 5.63 -22.20 9.03
C LEU A 64 4.83 -21.16 8.22
N SER A 65 4.46 -21.50 6.98
CA SER A 65 3.65 -20.64 6.13
C SER A 65 2.22 -20.47 6.65
N ALA A 66 1.64 -21.50 7.28
CA ALA A 66 0.32 -21.39 7.90
C ALA A 66 0.28 -20.35 9.02
N VAL A 67 1.35 -20.23 9.81
CA VAL A 67 1.47 -19.23 10.89
C VAL A 67 1.50 -17.80 10.32
N GLY A 68 2.11 -17.60 9.16
CA GLY A 68 2.20 -16.28 8.51
C GLY A 68 0.96 -15.87 7.71
N PHE A 69 0.01 -16.78 7.48
CA PHE A 69 -1.09 -16.58 6.54
C PHE A 69 -2.05 -15.44 6.94
N VAL A 70 -2.26 -15.22 8.25
CA VAL A 70 -3.14 -14.16 8.76
C VAL A 70 -2.72 -12.77 8.27
N VAL A 71 -1.41 -12.51 8.21
CA VAL A 71 -0.88 -11.21 7.73
C VAL A 71 -1.22 -11.02 6.25
N CYS A 72 -1.14 -12.09 5.46
CA CYS A 72 -1.46 -12.05 4.03
C CYS A 72 -2.96 -11.84 3.79
N ILE A 73 -3.81 -12.48 4.59
CA ILE A 73 -5.26 -12.27 4.55
C ILE A 73 -5.60 -10.80 4.88
N GLY A 74 -4.95 -10.22 5.89
CA GLY A 74 -5.18 -8.82 6.26
C GLY A 74 -4.76 -7.82 5.18
N ALA A 75 -3.79 -8.15 4.33
CA ALA A 75 -3.33 -7.30 3.24
C ALA A 75 -4.05 -7.55 1.91
N GLN A 76 -4.90 -8.58 1.82
CA GLN A 76 -5.48 -9.06 0.56
C GLN A 76 -6.29 -7.99 -0.17
N SER A 77 -7.15 -7.25 0.54
CA SER A 77 -7.97 -6.18 -0.05
C SER A 77 -7.10 -5.07 -0.63
N LEU A 78 -6.09 -4.62 0.10
CA LEU A 78 -5.18 -3.57 -0.36
C LEU A 78 -4.46 -3.95 -1.64
N VAL A 79 -3.96 -5.19 -1.72
CA VAL A 79 -3.28 -5.68 -2.92
C VAL A 79 -4.24 -5.72 -4.11
N LYS A 80 -5.48 -6.19 -3.89
CA LYS A 80 -6.52 -6.20 -4.92
C LYS A 80 -6.83 -4.79 -5.43
N ASP A 81 -6.96 -3.82 -4.53
CA ASP A 81 -7.29 -2.43 -4.89
C ASP A 81 -6.18 -1.78 -5.71
N ILE A 82 -4.91 -2.03 -5.36
CA ILE A 82 -3.76 -1.51 -6.10
C ILE A 82 -3.68 -2.12 -7.50
N ILE A 83 -3.88 -3.43 -7.63
CA ILE A 83 -3.86 -4.12 -8.92
C ILE A 83 -5.00 -3.59 -9.80
N ASN A 84 -6.22 -3.49 -9.26
CA ASN A 84 -7.36 -2.96 -9.99
C ASN A 84 -7.13 -1.51 -10.44
N GLY A 85 -6.65 -0.64 -9.53
CA GLY A 85 -6.31 0.75 -9.86
C GLY A 85 -5.24 0.86 -10.93
N PHE A 86 -4.22 -0.01 -10.90
CA PHE A 86 -3.20 -0.09 -11.95
C PHE A 86 -3.81 -0.48 -13.30
N PHE A 87 -4.67 -1.50 -13.35
CA PHE A 87 -5.30 -1.93 -14.60
C PHE A 87 -6.25 -0.88 -15.19
N ILE A 88 -7.01 -0.15 -14.35
CA ILE A 88 -7.84 0.97 -14.81
C ILE A 88 -6.99 2.00 -15.55
N LEU A 89 -5.84 2.38 -14.98
CA LEU A 89 -4.93 3.37 -15.58
C LEU A 89 -4.17 2.81 -16.79
N PHE A 90 -3.78 1.54 -16.76
CA PHE A 90 -2.99 0.91 -17.80
C PHE A 90 -3.81 0.59 -19.05
N GLU A 91 -5.06 0.18 -18.87
CA GLU A 91 -5.98 -0.13 -19.96
C GLU A 91 -6.86 1.07 -20.36
N ASP A 92 -6.71 2.22 -19.70
CA ASP A 92 -7.52 3.43 -19.89
C ASP A 92 -9.03 3.14 -19.85
N GLN A 93 -9.48 2.37 -18.86
CA GLN A 93 -10.88 1.94 -18.78
C GLN A 93 -11.85 3.11 -18.55
N TYR A 94 -11.41 4.13 -17.81
CA TYR A 94 -12.07 5.41 -17.65
C TYR A 94 -11.10 6.44 -17.07
N GLY A 95 -11.28 7.70 -17.47
CA GLY A 95 -10.44 8.83 -17.11
C GLY A 95 -11.11 9.84 -16.19
N VAL A 96 -10.33 10.81 -15.72
CA VAL A 96 -10.84 11.98 -15.00
C VAL A 96 -11.72 12.80 -15.95
N GLY A 97 -12.95 13.10 -15.52
CA GLY A 97 -13.96 13.79 -16.33
C GLY A 97 -15.01 12.87 -16.95
N ASP A 98 -14.80 11.55 -16.93
CA ASP A 98 -15.78 10.60 -17.46
C ASP A 98 -16.95 10.42 -16.50
N HIS A 99 -18.15 10.27 -17.05
CA HIS A 99 -19.33 9.89 -16.27
C HIS A 99 -19.45 8.37 -16.23
N VAL A 100 -19.25 7.78 -15.05
CA VAL A 100 -19.21 6.33 -14.86
C VAL A 100 -20.09 5.92 -13.68
N THR A 101 -20.52 4.65 -13.72
CA THR A 101 -21.26 4.02 -12.63
C THR A 101 -20.40 2.91 -12.03
N ILE A 102 -19.99 3.08 -10.77
CA ILE A 102 -19.17 2.11 -10.03
C ILE A 102 -19.97 1.63 -8.81
N GLY A 103 -20.32 0.35 -8.82
CA GLY A 103 -21.16 -0.24 -7.77
C GLY A 103 -22.57 0.36 -7.77
N LYS A 104 -22.91 1.10 -6.71
CA LYS A 104 -24.23 1.77 -6.55
C LYS A 104 -24.18 3.28 -6.80
N HIS A 105 -23.00 3.83 -7.10
CA HIS A 105 -22.78 5.26 -7.25
C HIS A 105 -22.54 5.58 -8.73
N SER A 106 -23.19 6.64 -9.23
CA SER A 106 -23.05 7.17 -10.59
C SER A 106 -22.64 8.62 -10.49
N GLY A 107 -21.66 9.04 -11.27
CA GLY A 107 -21.16 10.41 -11.22
C GLY A 107 -19.98 10.65 -12.14
N ILE A 108 -19.43 11.85 -12.08
CA ILE A 108 -18.25 12.26 -12.85
C ILE A 108 -17.00 11.94 -12.04
N VAL A 109 -16.00 11.32 -12.67
CA VAL A 109 -14.70 11.04 -12.05
C VAL A 109 -13.94 12.34 -11.81
N GLU A 110 -13.66 12.64 -10.55
CA GLU A 110 -12.86 13.81 -10.17
C GLU A 110 -11.37 13.51 -10.08
N ASN A 111 -11.01 12.33 -9.55
CA ASN A 111 -9.63 11.97 -9.28
C ASN A 111 -9.47 10.46 -9.28
N ILE A 112 -8.41 9.97 -9.90
CA ILE A 112 -8.03 8.56 -9.90
C ILE A 112 -6.73 8.42 -9.09
N GLY A 113 -6.84 7.82 -7.90
CA GLY A 113 -5.70 7.39 -7.12
C GLY A 113 -5.32 5.94 -7.42
N ILE A 114 -4.16 5.50 -6.94
CA ILE A 114 -3.67 4.13 -7.14
C ILE A 114 -4.54 3.03 -6.51
N ARG A 115 -5.41 3.38 -5.55
CA ARG A 115 -6.25 2.43 -4.80
C ARG A 115 -7.72 2.85 -4.65
N SER A 116 -8.09 4.01 -5.19
CA SER A 116 -9.41 4.62 -4.96
C SER A 116 -9.72 5.61 -6.07
N THR A 117 -10.97 5.65 -6.52
CA THR A 117 -11.46 6.63 -7.50
C THR A 117 -12.49 7.52 -6.83
N VAL A 118 -12.34 8.82 -7.00
CA VAL A 118 -13.28 9.81 -6.45
C VAL A 118 -14.34 10.12 -7.49
N LEU A 119 -15.60 9.87 -7.15
CA LEU A 119 -16.76 10.17 -7.99
C LEU A 119 -17.57 11.32 -7.36
N ARG A 120 -18.07 12.24 -8.18
CA ARG A 120 -19.05 13.25 -7.75
C ARG A 120 -20.37 13.05 -8.45
N ASP A 121 -21.41 12.89 -7.64
CA ASP A 121 -22.77 12.74 -8.15
C ASP A 121 -23.35 14.09 -8.63
N PHE A 122 -24.55 14.05 -9.20
CA PHE A 122 -25.25 15.26 -9.66
C PHE A 122 -25.84 16.10 -8.51
N SER A 123 -25.95 15.53 -7.31
CA SER A 123 -26.39 16.21 -6.09
C SER A 123 -25.28 17.07 -5.49
N GLY A 124 -24.02 16.82 -5.88
CA GLY A 124 -22.82 17.47 -5.36
C GLY A 124 -22.06 16.66 -4.31
N ASP A 125 -22.53 15.47 -3.95
CA ASP A 125 -21.90 14.56 -3.01
C ASP A 125 -20.71 13.82 -3.64
N THR A 126 -19.66 13.62 -2.84
CA THR A 126 -18.43 12.95 -3.25
C THR A 126 -18.33 11.55 -2.65
N HIS A 127 -18.04 10.56 -3.49
CA HIS A 127 -17.87 9.15 -3.14
C HIS A 127 -16.43 8.71 -3.44
N ILE A 128 -15.87 7.81 -2.61
CA ILE A 128 -14.49 7.30 -2.68
C ILE A 128 -14.43 5.78 -2.69
#